data_AF-A0A421BKQ3-F1
#
_entry.id   AF-A0A421BKQ3-F1
#
_cell.length_a   1.000
_cell.length_b   1.000
_cell.length_c   1.000
_cell.angle_alpha   90.00
_cell.angle_beta   90.00
_cell.angle_gamma   90.00
#
_symmetry.space_group_name_H-M   'P 1'
#
loop_
_entity.id
_entity.type
_entity.pdbx_description
1 polymer ?
#
loop_
_entity_poly.entity_id
_entity_poly.type
_entity_poly.pdbx_seq_one_letter_code
_entity_poly.pdbx_strand_id
1 'polypeptide(L)'
;MTEPAASHAGFEARLRRIGAERYHDLHPFHHRLHGGGCTPDQVRAWVINRYYYQHSIPMKDAAFMSRVEDPALRRAWRSRIEDHDGTDTNEGGIRRWLRLAEAVGLDPDYVASCEGVLPATRFAVDAYVRFVREKTLLEAVAASLTELFAPAIHARRIEGLLRNYAFANDAALSYFRARLNEAPKDVAFGLQWVLDHADTDEKQDAAAKALIFKTDVLWAQLDALESAYVLPARIPPGGWVPGEGLMSRARAS
;
A
#
# COMPACT_ATOMS: atom_id res chain seq x y z
N MET A 1 -25.77 -29.65 11.49
CA MET A 1 -26.29 -28.67 10.52
C MET A 1 -25.37 -27.47 10.60
N THR A 2 -24.54 -27.26 9.60
CA THR A 2 -23.80 -25.99 9.43
C THR A 2 -24.83 -24.89 9.18
N GLU A 3 -24.66 -23.74 9.83
CA GLU A 3 -25.50 -22.57 9.54
C GLU A 3 -25.32 -22.18 8.07
N PRO A 4 -26.36 -21.62 7.41
CA PRO A 4 -26.21 -21.11 6.06
C PRO A 4 -25.28 -19.89 6.07
N ALA A 5 -24.49 -19.77 4.99
CA ALA A 5 -23.56 -18.66 4.84
C ALA A 5 -24.24 -17.29 5.00
N ALA A 6 -23.54 -16.34 5.61
CA ALA A 6 -24.09 -15.00 5.77
C ALA A 6 -24.46 -14.40 4.40
N SER A 7 -25.52 -13.60 4.36
CA SER A 7 -25.91 -12.89 3.13
C SER A 7 -24.79 -11.97 2.64
N HIS A 8 -24.79 -11.61 1.35
CA HIS A 8 -23.79 -10.67 0.79
C HIS A 8 -23.69 -9.39 1.64
N ALA A 9 -24.82 -8.83 2.08
CA ALA A 9 -24.86 -7.65 2.93
C ALA A 9 -24.22 -7.90 4.31
N GLY A 10 -24.50 -9.06 4.93
CA GLY A 10 -23.89 -9.45 6.20
C GLY A 10 -22.38 -9.65 6.09
N PHE A 11 -21.93 -10.29 5.02
CA PHE A 11 -20.51 -10.53 4.77
C PHE A 11 -19.76 -9.24 4.41
N GLU A 12 -20.33 -8.36 3.58
CA GLU A 12 -19.75 -7.04 3.29
C GLU A 12 -19.59 -6.22 4.58
N ALA A 13 -20.61 -6.20 5.45
CA ALA A 13 -20.54 -5.50 6.72
C ALA A 13 -19.40 -6.04 7.62
N ARG A 14 -19.15 -7.36 7.59
CA ARG A 14 -18.00 -7.98 8.28
C ARG A 14 -16.67 -7.49 7.69
N LEU A 15 -16.51 -7.47 6.36
CA LEU A 15 -15.30 -6.97 5.70
C LEU A 15 -15.04 -5.49 6.04
N ARG A 16 -16.09 -4.66 6.06
CA ARG A 16 -15.98 -3.23 6.41
C ARG A 16 -15.56 -3.03 7.86
N ARG A 17 -16.06 -3.84 8.79
CA ARG A 17 -15.68 -3.80 10.21
C ARG A 17 -14.20 -4.09 10.42
N ILE A 18 -13.65 -5.08 9.70
CA ILE A 18 -12.20 -5.38 9.74
C ILE A 18 -11.38 -4.13 9.39
N GLY A 19 -11.78 -3.38 8.36
CA GLY A 19 -11.12 -2.12 8.01
C GLY A 19 -11.21 -1.07 9.11
N ALA A 20 -12.41 -0.86 9.65
CA ALA A 20 -12.63 0.12 10.71
C ALA A 20 -11.84 -0.16 12.00
N GLU A 21 -11.49 -1.42 12.27
CA GLU A 21 -10.77 -1.83 13.49
C GLU A 21 -9.26 -2.00 13.27
N ARG A 22 -8.81 -2.26 12.04
CA ARG A 22 -7.44 -2.75 11.78
C ARG A 22 -6.71 -2.01 10.67
N TYR A 23 -7.34 -1.09 9.95
CA TYR A 23 -6.64 -0.38 8.91
C TYR A 23 -5.55 0.53 9.52
N HIS A 24 -4.44 0.68 8.79
CA HIS A 24 -3.23 1.30 9.33
C HIS A 24 -3.32 2.81 9.54
N ASP A 25 -4.46 3.43 9.25
CA ASP A 25 -4.72 4.83 9.58
C ASP A 25 -4.94 5.06 11.07
N LEU A 26 -5.25 4.00 11.82
CA LEU A 26 -5.30 4.00 13.27
C LEU A 26 -3.90 3.92 13.92
N HIS A 27 -2.85 3.69 13.12
CA HIS A 27 -1.51 3.51 13.66
C HIS A 27 -0.91 4.87 14.12
N PRO A 28 -0.24 4.94 15.29
CA PRO A 28 0.37 6.19 15.78
C PRO A 28 1.31 6.89 14.79
N PHE A 29 2.18 6.14 14.10
CA PHE A 29 3.01 6.68 13.02
C PHE A 29 2.21 7.37 11.91
N HIS A 30 1.05 6.83 11.52
CA HIS A 30 0.20 7.45 10.50
C HIS A 30 -0.35 8.79 10.99
N HIS A 31 -0.89 8.83 12.21
CA HIS A 31 -1.35 10.07 12.83
C HIS A 31 -0.22 11.10 12.96
N ARG A 32 0.97 10.68 13.36
CA ARG A 32 2.16 11.54 13.43
C ARG A 32 2.52 12.12 12.06
N LEU A 33 2.60 11.27 11.04
CA LEU A 33 2.94 11.68 9.68
C LEU A 33 1.95 12.71 9.14
N HIS A 34 0.65 12.39 9.17
CA HIS A 34 -0.37 13.25 8.56
C HIS A 34 -0.76 14.44 9.45
N GLY A 35 -0.48 14.37 10.75
CA GLY A 35 -0.64 15.48 11.70
C GLY A 35 0.54 16.45 11.76
N GLY A 36 1.60 16.24 10.96
CA GLY A 36 2.77 17.14 10.93
C GLY A 36 3.79 16.91 12.04
N GLY A 37 3.69 15.81 12.78
CA GLY A 37 4.57 15.48 13.89
C GLY A 37 5.83 14.69 13.52
N CYS A 38 6.06 14.40 12.23
CA CYS A 38 7.28 13.74 11.78
C CYS A 38 8.39 14.75 11.48
N THR A 39 9.63 14.40 11.83
CA THR A 39 10.81 15.11 11.33
C THR A 39 11.02 14.85 9.83
N PRO A 40 11.80 15.69 9.12
CA PRO A 40 12.14 15.41 7.72
C PRO A 40 12.72 14.01 7.49
N ASP A 41 13.58 13.52 8.40
CA ASP A 41 14.17 12.18 8.27
C ASP A 41 13.16 11.05 8.52
N GLN A 42 12.19 11.24 9.42
CA GLN A 42 11.10 10.28 9.60
C GLN A 42 10.20 10.21 8.35
N VAL A 43 9.96 11.34 7.68
CA VAL A 43 9.24 11.36 6.40
C VAL A 43 10.05 10.65 5.31
N ARG A 44 11.35 10.92 5.19
CA ARG A 44 12.24 10.24 4.23
C ARG A 44 12.27 8.74 4.44
N ALA A 45 12.44 8.30 5.68
CA ALA A 45 12.41 6.89 6.04
C ALA A 45 11.09 6.22 5.61
N TRP A 46 9.96 6.89 5.80
CA TRP A 46 8.66 6.42 5.30
C TRP A 46 8.61 6.37 3.77
N VAL A 47 9.11 7.38 3.06
CA VAL A 47 9.15 7.39 1.59
C VAL A 47 9.97 6.20 1.04
N ILE A 48 11.16 5.95 1.60
CA ILE A 48 12.04 4.83 1.23
C ILE A 48 11.35 3.49 1.48
N ASN A 49 10.82 3.28 2.68
CA ASN A 49 10.21 2.01 3.04
C ASN A 49 8.93 1.73 2.26
N ARG A 50 8.11 2.77 2.07
CA ARG A 50 6.83 2.62 1.38
C ARG A 50 7.01 2.50 -0.13
N TYR A 51 8.11 2.99 -0.71
CA TYR A 51 8.50 2.67 -2.08
C TYR A 51 8.61 1.14 -2.28
N TYR A 52 9.16 0.40 -1.32
CA TYR A 52 9.25 -1.07 -1.42
C TYR A 52 7.89 -1.73 -1.60
N TYR A 53 6.90 -1.28 -0.82
CA TYR A 53 5.51 -1.71 -1.00
C TYR A 53 4.99 -1.31 -2.38
N GLN A 54 5.21 -0.06 -2.82
CA GLN A 54 4.69 0.43 -4.09
C GLN A 54 5.27 -0.28 -5.31
N HIS A 55 6.60 -0.49 -5.36
CA HIS A 55 7.24 -1.21 -6.47
C HIS A 55 6.81 -2.69 -6.50
N SER A 56 6.45 -3.26 -5.35
CA SER A 56 6.05 -4.67 -5.24
C SER A 56 4.61 -4.95 -5.65
N ILE A 57 3.75 -3.92 -5.73
CA ILE A 57 2.35 -4.08 -6.16
C ILE A 57 2.22 -4.71 -7.56
N PRO A 58 2.85 -4.18 -8.64
CA PRO A 58 2.74 -4.79 -9.96
C PRO A 58 3.29 -6.22 -10.01
N MET A 59 4.33 -6.54 -9.23
CA MET A 59 4.85 -7.91 -9.10
C MET A 59 3.81 -8.84 -8.44
N LYS A 60 3.14 -8.38 -7.39
CA LYS A 60 2.03 -9.09 -6.73
C LYS A 60 0.86 -9.29 -7.71
N ASP A 61 0.51 -8.26 -8.49
CA ASP A 61 -0.59 -8.34 -9.46
C ASP A 61 -0.26 -9.26 -10.64
N ALA A 62 0.98 -9.28 -11.12
CA ALA A 62 1.44 -10.23 -12.13
C ALA A 62 1.43 -11.67 -11.60
N ALA A 63 1.86 -11.90 -10.35
CA ALA A 63 1.81 -13.21 -9.71
C ALA A 63 0.37 -13.72 -9.48
N PHE A 64 -0.59 -12.82 -9.29
CA PHE A 64 -2.01 -13.16 -9.31
C PHE A 64 -2.45 -13.57 -10.72
N MET A 65 -2.19 -12.70 -11.72
CA MET A 65 -2.64 -12.88 -13.09
C MET A 65 -2.10 -14.17 -13.74
N SER A 66 -0.90 -14.62 -13.37
CA SER A 66 -0.32 -15.87 -13.90
C SER A 66 -1.14 -17.13 -13.56
N ARG A 67 -2.06 -17.04 -12.59
CA ARG A 67 -2.94 -18.15 -12.15
C ARG A 67 -4.39 -17.98 -12.58
N VAL A 68 -4.72 -16.85 -13.20
CA VAL A 68 -6.09 -16.55 -13.62
C VAL A 68 -6.32 -17.11 -15.03
N GLU A 69 -7.16 -18.13 -15.15
CA GLU A 69 -7.52 -18.71 -16.45
C GLU A 69 -8.59 -17.89 -17.19
N ASP A 70 -9.50 -17.23 -16.48
CA ASP A 70 -10.56 -16.40 -17.06
C ASP A 70 -9.98 -15.11 -17.70
N PRO A 71 -10.10 -14.91 -19.02
CA PRO A 71 -9.67 -13.70 -19.69
C PRO A 71 -10.41 -12.43 -19.21
N ALA A 72 -11.66 -12.54 -18.75
CA ALA A 72 -12.40 -11.37 -18.26
C ALA A 72 -11.78 -10.84 -16.96
N LEU A 73 -11.50 -11.71 -16.00
CA LEU A 73 -10.76 -11.34 -14.78
C LEU A 73 -9.36 -10.78 -15.11
N ARG A 74 -8.60 -11.37 -16.05
CA ARG A 74 -7.29 -10.79 -16.46
C ARG A 74 -7.42 -9.39 -17.06
N ARG A 75 -8.44 -9.13 -17.90
CA ARG A 75 -8.68 -7.80 -18.48
C ARG A 75 -9.05 -6.76 -17.44
N ALA A 76 -9.82 -7.15 -16.41
CA ALA A 76 -10.16 -6.27 -15.31
C ALA A 76 -8.95 -6.01 -14.39
N TRP A 77 -8.05 -6.99 -14.22
CA TRP A 77 -6.93 -6.88 -13.28
C TRP A 77 -5.70 -6.15 -13.83
N ARG A 78 -5.46 -6.23 -15.15
CA ARG A 78 -4.23 -5.68 -15.77
C ARG A 78 -4.04 -4.17 -15.58
N SER A 79 -5.13 -3.41 -15.44
CA SER A 79 -5.05 -1.95 -15.23
C SER A 79 -4.28 -1.60 -13.97
N ARG A 80 -4.31 -2.46 -12.94
CA ARG A 80 -3.55 -2.27 -11.70
C ARG A 80 -2.03 -2.23 -11.94
N ILE A 81 -1.55 -3.03 -12.89
CA ILE A 81 -0.13 -3.05 -13.30
C ILE A 81 0.17 -1.78 -14.10
N GLU A 82 -0.65 -1.46 -15.10
CA GLU A 82 -0.51 -0.26 -15.94
C GLU A 82 -0.54 1.04 -15.10
N ASP A 83 -1.36 1.10 -14.04
CA ASP A 83 -1.45 2.24 -13.13
C ASP A 83 -0.15 2.42 -12.32
N HIS A 84 0.57 1.34 -11.99
CA HIS A 84 1.82 1.39 -11.24
C HIS A 84 3.05 1.57 -12.13
N ASP A 85 3.16 0.78 -13.20
CA ASP A 85 4.32 0.75 -14.10
C ASP A 85 4.26 1.88 -15.14
N GLY A 86 3.07 2.34 -15.46
CA GLY A 86 2.82 3.29 -16.54
C GLY A 86 2.55 2.62 -17.88
N THR A 87 2.36 3.46 -18.89
CA THR A 87 2.18 3.15 -20.30
C THR A 87 2.95 4.19 -21.14
N ASP A 88 2.91 4.08 -22.46
CA ASP A 88 3.52 5.09 -23.36
C ASP A 88 2.98 6.51 -23.16
N THR A 89 1.82 6.66 -22.51
CA THR A 89 1.14 7.95 -22.29
C THR A 89 0.96 8.31 -20.81
N ASN A 90 1.35 7.42 -19.90
CA ASN A 90 1.20 7.61 -18.45
C ASN A 90 2.48 7.14 -17.75
N GLU A 91 3.13 7.99 -16.97
CA GLU A 91 4.38 7.61 -16.29
C GLU A 91 4.23 6.56 -15.19
N GLY A 92 3.01 6.31 -14.69
CA GLY A 92 2.73 5.33 -13.65
C GLY A 92 3.01 5.79 -12.22
N GLY A 93 2.42 5.07 -11.27
CA GLY A 93 2.52 5.34 -9.84
C GLY A 93 3.94 5.24 -9.28
N ILE A 94 4.78 4.33 -9.81
CA ILE A 94 6.17 4.17 -9.37
C ILE A 94 6.98 5.44 -9.67
N ARG A 95 6.85 6.00 -10.89
CA ARG A 95 7.55 7.25 -11.24
C ARG A 95 7.03 8.44 -10.43
N ARG A 96 5.72 8.53 -10.20
CA ARG A 96 5.14 9.56 -9.31
C ARG A 96 5.65 9.43 -7.87
N TRP A 97 5.89 8.21 -7.37
CA TRP A 97 6.49 7.99 -6.05
C TRP A 97 7.96 8.45 -6.00
N LEU A 98 8.73 8.23 -7.06
CA LEU A 98 10.10 8.74 -7.15
C LEU A 98 10.16 10.27 -7.17
N ARG A 99 9.17 10.96 -7.78
CA ARG A 99 9.04 12.43 -7.65
C ARG A 99 8.79 12.87 -6.20
N LEU A 100 8.02 12.09 -5.43
CA LEU A 100 7.87 12.34 -3.99
C LEU A 100 9.20 12.17 -3.25
N ALA A 101 10.03 11.21 -3.64
CA ALA A 101 11.38 11.04 -3.11
C ALA A 101 12.26 12.28 -3.36
N GLU A 102 12.27 12.81 -4.60
CA GLU A 102 12.98 14.06 -4.93
C GLU A 102 12.49 15.23 -4.08
N ALA A 103 11.17 15.36 -3.92
CA ALA A 103 10.58 16.45 -3.14
C ALA A 103 11.04 16.44 -1.67
N VAL A 104 11.22 15.24 -1.07
CA VAL A 104 11.77 15.12 0.29
C VAL A 104 13.31 15.17 0.33
N GLY A 105 13.97 15.36 -0.81
CA GLY A 105 15.43 15.53 -0.95
C GLY A 105 16.22 14.23 -1.10
N LEU A 106 15.56 13.10 -1.37
CA LEU A 106 16.20 11.82 -1.63
C LEU A 106 16.59 11.69 -3.11
N ASP A 107 17.70 11.03 -3.38
CA ASP A 107 18.08 10.61 -4.74
C ASP A 107 17.12 9.51 -5.22
N PRO A 108 16.39 9.71 -6.33
CA PRO A 108 15.51 8.69 -6.91
C PRO A 108 16.21 7.36 -7.16
N ASP A 109 17.47 7.39 -7.57
CA ASP A 109 18.22 6.17 -7.89
C ASP A 109 18.51 5.35 -6.62
N TYR A 110 18.75 6.03 -5.48
CA TYR A 110 18.88 5.39 -4.17
C TYR A 110 17.55 4.78 -3.70
N VAL A 111 16.45 5.51 -3.86
CA VAL A 111 15.12 4.96 -3.49
C VAL A 111 14.78 3.76 -4.38
N ALA A 112 15.07 3.86 -5.69
CA ALA A 112 14.81 2.81 -6.65
C ALA A 112 15.63 1.53 -6.41
N SER A 113 16.85 1.65 -5.87
CA SER A 113 17.69 0.50 -5.52
C SER A 113 17.13 -0.35 -4.38
N CYS A 114 16.18 0.18 -3.61
CA CYS A 114 15.63 -0.43 -2.40
C CYS A 114 16.69 -0.71 -1.31
N GLU A 115 17.86 -0.07 -1.39
CA GLU A 115 18.80 0.02 -0.29
C GLU A 115 18.18 0.84 0.85
N GLY A 116 18.53 0.52 2.09
CA GLY A 116 17.98 1.20 3.27
C GLY A 116 16.53 0.84 3.65
N VAL A 117 15.83 0.02 2.85
CA VAL A 117 14.53 -0.54 3.22
C VAL A 117 14.68 -1.45 4.44
N LEU A 118 13.87 -1.22 5.48
CA LEU A 118 13.94 -1.99 6.71
C LEU A 118 13.67 -3.49 6.45
N PRO A 119 14.41 -4.41 7.10
CA PRO A 119 14.17 -5.85 6.96
C PRO A 119 12.73 -6.26 7.25
N ALA A 120 12.10 -5.67 8.29
CA ALA A 120 10.71 -5.95 8.64
C ALA A 120 9.72 -5.47 7.55
N THR A 121 9.95 -4.30 6.95
CA THR A 121 9.19 -3.83 5.79
C THR A 121 9.32 -4.81 4.64
N ARG A 122 10.55 -5.25 4.33
CA ARG A 122 10.81 -6.24 3.27
C ARG A 122 10.05 -7.54 3.51
N PHE A 123 10.14 -8.10 4.71
CA PHE A 123 9.45 -9.34 5.06
C PHE A 123 7.93 -9.21 4.99
N ALA A 124 7.35 -8.11 5.48
CA ALA A 124 5.91 -7.88 5.42
C ALA A 124 5.41 -7.75 3.98
N VAL A 125 6.11 -6.97 3.14
CA VAL A 125 5.75 -6.77 1.73
C VAL A 125 5.93 -8.06 0.92
N ASP A 126 7.06 -8.76 1.09
CA ASP A 126 7.29 -10.02 0.39
C ASP A 126 6.26 -11.09 0.80
N ALA A 127 5.84 -11.10 2.06
CA ALA A 127 4.76 -11.98 2.51
C ALA A 127 3.46 -11.73 1.74
N TYR A 128 3.15 -10.47 1.40
CA TYR A 128 1.98 -10.16 0.58
C TYR A 128 2.11 -10.70 -0.85
N VAL A 129 3.28 -10.52 -1.48
CA VAL A 129 3.55 -11.07 -2.82
C VAL A 129 3.42 -12.60 -2.81
N ARG A 130 4.04 -13.28 -1.84
CA ARG A 130 3.96 -14.76 -1.69
C ARG A 130 2.54 -15.23 -1.41
N PHE A 131 1.81 -14.55 -0.51
CA PHE A 131 0.43 -14.87 -0.19
C PHE A 131 -0.45 -14.87 -1.43
N VAL A 132 -0.36 -13.82 -2.25
CA VAL A 132 -1.14 -13.70 -3.49
C VAL A 132 -0.70 -14.71 -4.55
N ARG A 133 0.56 -15.11 -4.57
CA ARG A 133 1.07 -16.17 -5.45
C ARG A 133 0.57 -17.57 -5.05
N GLU A 134 0.43 -17.84 -3.75
CA GLU A 134 0.28 -19.21 -3.23
C GLU A 134 -1.15 -19.55 -2.76
N LYS A 135 -1.91 -18.57 -2.26
CA LYS A 135 -3.26 -18.79 -1.73
C LYS A 135 -4.31 -18.91 -2.84
N THR A 136 -5.54 -19.30 -2.47
CA THR A 136 -6.64 -19.39 -3.44
C THR A 136 -6.89 -18.05 -4.13
N LEU A 137 -7.50 -18.06 -5.32
CA LEU A 137 -7.87 -16.80 -6.00
C LEU A 137 -8.77 -15.93 -5.11
N LEU A 138 -9.66 -16.56 -4.33
CA LEU A 138 -10.52 -15.87 -3.38
C LEU A 138 -9.75 -15.12 -2.31
N GLU A 139 -8.83 -15.79 -1.63
CA GLU A 139 -7.98 -15.14 -0.63
C GLU A 139 -7.12 -14.03 -1.25
N ALA A 140 -6.59 -14.24 -2.46
CA ALA A 140 -5.77 -13.26 -3.15
C ALA A 140 -6.55 -11.98 -3.50
N VAL A 141 -7.77 -12.10 -4.05
CA VAL A 141 -8.65 -10.95 -4.33
C VAL A 141 -9.09 -10.30 -3.01
N ALA A 142 -9.47 -11.07 -2.00
CA ALA A 142 -9.88 -10.53 -0.69
C ALA A 142 -8.77 -9.73 0.00
N ALA A 143 -7.51 -10.16 -0.11
CA ALA A 143 -6.34 -9.43 0.40
C ALA A 143 -6.07 -8.09 -0.34
N SER A 144 -6.74 -7.81 -1.47
CA SER A 144 -6.69 -6.50 -2.14
C SER A 144 -7.70 -5.49 -1.57
N LEU A 145 -8.74 -5.97 -0.86
CA LEU A 145 -9.88 -5.16 -0.43
C LEU A 145 -9.59 -4.14 0.66
N THR A 146 -8.36 -4.03 1.16
CA THR A 146 -7.98 -2.89 2.00
C THR A 146 -8.10 -1.54 1.27
N GLU A 147 -8.20 -1.56 -0.06
CA GLU A 147 -8.53 -0.39 -0.86
C GLU A 147 -9.96 0.14 -0.60
N LEU A 148 -10.89 -0.64 -0.02
CA LEU A 148 -12.21 -0.16 0.43
C LEU A 148 -12.12 1.02 1.41
N PHE A 149 -11.01 1.09 2.15
CA PHE A 149 -10.80 2.07 3.21
C PHE A 149 -9.96 3.26 2.73
N ALA A 150 -9.26 3.12 1.61
CA ALA A 150 -8.28 4.09 1.13
C ALA A 150 -8.86 5.48 0.74
N PRO A 151 -10.05 5.60 0.08
CA PRO A 151 -10.54 6.89 -0.42
C PRO A 151 -10.81 7.94 0.67
N ALA A 152 -11.45 7.54 1.79
CA ALA A 152 -11.72 8.45 2.91
C ALA A 152 -10.45 9.02 3.54
N ILE A 153 -9.34 8.30 3.38
CA ILE A 153 -8.06 8.60 4.01
C ILE A 153 -7.18 9.41 3.05
N HIS A 154 -7.15 9.10 1.76
CA HIS A 154 -6.28 9.79 0.79
C HIS A 154 -6.54 11.31 0.72
N ALA A 155 -7.80 11.76 0.80
CA ALA A 155 -8.11 13.18 0.85
C ALA A 155 -7.50 13.85 2.11
N ARG A 156 -7.67 13.24 3.28
CA ARG A 156 -7.08 13.72 4.54
C ARG A 156 -5.55 13.68 4.54
N ARG A 157 -4.95 12.67 3.89
CA ARG A 157 -3.49 12.55 3.73
C ARG A 157 -2.92 13.70 2.94
N ILE A 158 -3.55 14.04 1.80
CA ILE A 158 -3.12 15.15 0.93
C ILE A 158 -3.22 16.47 1.71
N GLU A 159 -4.35 16.72 2.36
CA GLU A 159 -4.55 17.93 3.17
C GLU A 159 -3.52 18.04 4.30
N GLY A 160 -3.31 16.96 5.06
CA GLY A 160 -2.35 16.92 6.16
C GLY A 160 -0.90 17.12 5.70
N LEU A 161 -0.51 16.52 4.56
CA LEU A 161 0.84 16.71 4.01
C LEU A 161 1.04 18.15 3.51
N LEU A 162 0.10 18.69 2.73
CA LEU A 162 0.14 20.07 2.21
C LEU A 162 0.23 21.10 3.34
N ARG A 163 -0.53 20.90 4.42
CA ARG A 163 -0.58 21.85 5.53
C ARG A 163 0.69 21.87 6.36
N ASN A 164 1.38 20.74 6.49
CA ASN A 164 2.41 20.56 7.52
C ASN A 164 3.84 20.47 6.99
N TYR A 165 4.06 20.24 5.69
CA TYR A 165 5.41 20.06 5.16
C TYR A 165 5.69 20.93 3.94
N ALA A 166 6.79 21.68 3.98
CA ALA A 166 7.18 22.61 2.91
C ALA A 166 7.48 21.94 1.56
N PHE A 167 7.86 20.65 1.56
CA PHE A 167 8.08 19.90 0.32
C PHE A 167 6.77 19.56 -0.41
N ALA A 168 5.63 19.60 0.29
CA ALA A 168 4.37 19.15 -0.25
C ALA A 168 3.81 20.20 -1.22
N ASN A 169 3.91 19.89 -2.52
CA ASN A 169 3.32 20.65 -3.60
C ASN A 169 2.53 19.73 -4.54
N ASP A 170 1.88 20.29 -5.55
CA ASP A 170 1.04 19.52 -6.48
C ASP A 170 1.81 18.44 -7.24
N ALA A 171 3.07 18.69 -7.58
CA ALA A 171 3.92 17.70 -8.25
C ALA A 171 4.28 16.54 -7.31
N ALA A 172 4.68 16.84 -6.06
CA ALA A 172 5.06 15.86 -5.05
C ALA A 172 3.87 14.98 -4.61
N LEU A 173 2.65 15.52 -4.62
CA LEU A 173 1.43 14.80 -4.22
C LEU A 173 0.63 14.23 -5.40
N SER A 174 1.15 14.34 -6.63
CA SER A 174 0.53 13.79 -7.83
C SER A 174 0.18 12.30 -7.70
N TYR A 175 1.04 11.52 -7.02
CA TYR A 175 0.78 10.13 -6.67
C TYR A 175 -0.54 9.95 -5.90
N PHE A 176 -0.74 10.70 -4.81
CA PHE A 176 -1.95 10.57 -3.99
C PHE A 176 -3.20 11.05 -4.71
N ARG A 177 -3.09 12.11 -5.53
CA ARG A 177 -4.20 12.64 -6.32
C ARG A 177 -4.66 11.64 -7.37
N ALA A 178 -3.74 10.99 -8.09
CA ALA A 178 -4.09 9.99 -9.10
C ALA A 178 -4.82 8.78 -8.49
N ARG A 179 -4.34 8.30 -7.32
CA ARG A 179 -4.96 7.18 -6.60
C ARG A 179 -6.41 7.43 -6.16
N LEU A 180 -6.84 8.69 -6.00
CA LEU A 180 -8.25 9.00 -5.71
C LEU A 180 -9.20 8.61 -6.85
N ASN A 181 -8.71 8.65 -8.11
CA ASN A 181 -9.51 8.34 -9.29
C ASN A 181 -9.38 6.88 -9.74
N GLU A 182 -8.20 6.27 -9.52
CA GLU A 182 -7.89 4.88 -9.91
C GLU A 182 -8.57 3.86 -8.97
N ALA A 183 -8.49 4.05 -7.65
CA ALA A 183 -8.95 3.08 -6.65
C ALA A 183 -10.45 2.73 -6.65
N PRO A 184 -11.41 3.65 -6.92
CA PRO A 184 -12.83 3.33 -6.79
C PRO A 184 -13.33 2.22 -7.74
N LYS A 185 -12.78 2.15 -8.95
CA LYS A 185 -13.18 1.14 -9.96
C LYS A 185 -12.70 -0.26 -9.57
N ASP A 186 -11.45 -0.33 -9.18
CA ASP A 186 -10.74 -1.52 -8.72
C ASP A 186 -11.41 -2.18 -7.51
N VAL A 187 -11.85 -1.36 -6.57
CA VAL A 187 -12.48 -1.78 -5.32
C VAL A 187 -13.87 -2.35 -5.56
N ALA A 188 -14.70 -1.67 -6.37
CA ALA A 188 -16.06 -2.12 -6.64
C ALA A 188 -16.06 -3.50 -7.32
N PHE A 189 -15.19 -3.68 -8.32
CA PHE A 189 -15.01 -4.95 -9.00
C PHE A 189 -14.52 -6.04 -8.02
N GLY A 190 -13.47 -5.77 -7.26
CA GLY A 190 -12.90 -6.75 -6.32
C GLY A 190 -13.88 -7.16 -5.22
N LEU A 191 -14.64 -6.21 -4.66
CA LEU A 191 -15.64 -6.49 -3.63
C LEU A 191 -16.75 -7.38 -4.18
N GLN A 192 -17.33 -7.01 -5.32
CA GLN A 192 -18.40 -7.80 -5.93
C GLN A 192 -17.91 -9.22 -6.24
N TRP A 193 -16.71 -9.35 -6.82
CA TRP A 193 -16.11 -10.65 -7.11
C TRP A 193 -15.96 -11.50 -5.84
N VAL A 194 -15.50 -10.92 -4.72
CA VAL A 194 -15.36 -11.66 -3.45
C VAL A 194 -16.72 -12.06 -2.88
N LEU A 195 -17.73 -11.20 -2.93
CA LEU A 195 -19.08 -11.53 -2.48
C LEU A 195 -19.68 -12.68 -3.28
N ASP A 196 -19.52 -12.67 -4.60
CA ASP A 196 -20.04 -13.70 -5.49
C ASP A 196 -19.34 -15.06 -5.33
N HIS A 197 -18.06 -15.06 -4.96
CA HIS A 197 -17.26 -16.30 -4.87
C HIS A 197 -17.12 -16.84 -3.44
N ALA A 198 -17.41 -16.04 -2.41
CA ALA A 198 -17.46 -16.46 -1.01
C ALA A 198 -18.86 -16.97 -0.61
N ASP A 199 -19.32 -17.99 -1.34
CA ASP A 199 -20.67 -18.57 -1.27
C ASP A 199 -20.88 -19.59 -0.14
N THR A 200 -19.85 -19.85 0.67
CA THR A 200 -19.93 -20.68 1.89
C THR A 200 -19.29 -19.98 3.07
N ASP A 201 -19.66 -20.36 4.31
CA ASP A 201 -19.06 -19.80 5.52
C ASP A 201 -17.55 -19.99 5.56
N GLU A 202 -17.05 -21.15 5.13
CA GLU A 202 -15.61 -21.43 5.09
C GLU A 202 -14.88 -20.46 4.14
N LYS A 203 -15.50 -20.14 3.01
CA LYS A 203 -14.95 -19.18 2.04
C LYS A 203 -15.04 -17.74 2.53
N GLN A 204 -16.13 -17.37 3.19
CA GLN A 204 -16.26 -16.05 3.84
C GLN A 204 -15.21 -15.86 4.93
N ASP A 205 -14.98 -16.90 5.74
CA ASP A 205 -13.93 -16.92 6.75
C ASP A 205 -12.53 -16.82 6.15
N ALA A 206 -12.26 -17.55 5.06
CA ALA A 206 -10.98 -17.46 4.35
C ALA A 206 -10.73 -16.05 3.79
N ALA A 207 -11.73 -15.44 3.15
CA ALA A 207 -11.64 -14.08 2.62
C ALA A 207 -11.47 -13.03 3.75
N ALA A 208 -12.20 -13.17 4.86
CA ALA A 208 -12.02 -12.30 6.03
C ALA A 208 -10.62 -12.42 6.63
N LYS A 209 -10.08 -13.65 6.78
CA LYS A 209 -8.71 -13.90 7.26
C LYS A 209 -7.67 -13.33 6.30
N ALA A 210 -7.90 -13.39 4.99
CA ALA A 210 -7.02 -12.78 3.99
C ALA A 210 -7.01 -11.25 4.09
N LEU A 211 -8.16 -10.63 4.36
CA LEU A 211 -8.23 -9.19 4.61
C LEU A 211 -7.51 -8.80 5.91
N ILE A 212 -7.67 -9.58 6.99
CA ILE A 212 -6.94 -9.40 8.25
C ILE A 212 -5.43 -9.50 8.02
N PHE A 213 -4.96 -10.54 7.32
CA PHE A 213 -3.56 -10.69 6.95
C PHE A 213 -3.04 -9.45 6.22
N LYS A 214 -3.81 -8.88 5.28
CA LYS A 214 -3.42 -7.65 4.59
C LYS A 214 -3.32 -6.46 5.55
N THR A 215 -4.24 -6.33 6.51
CA THR A 215 -4.13 -5.27 7.52
C THR A 215 -2.89 -5.44 8.38
N ASP A 216 -2.52 -6.67 8.74
CA ASP A 216 -1.31 -6.96 9.51
C ASP A 216 -0.04 -6.60 8.74
N VAL A 217 0.01 -6.88 7.43
CA VAL A 217 1.13 -6.46 6.55
C VAL A 217 1.31 -4.94 6.57
N LEU A 218 0.21 -4.18 6.52
CA LEU A 218 0.26 -2.73 6.52
C LEU A 218 0.66 -2.16 7.89
N TRP A 219 0.19 -2.80 8.96
CA TRP A 219 0.49 -2.41 10.34
C TRP A 219 1.96 -2.66 10.68
N ALA A 220 2.48 -3.85 10.35
CA ALA A 220 3.86 -4.24 10.64
C ALA A 220 4.91 -3.33 9.97
N GLN A 221 4.60 -2.77 8.79
CA GLN A 221 5.45 -1.77 8.14
C GLN A 221 5.55 -0.48 8.97
N LEU A 222 4.46 -0.06 9.60
CA LEU A 222 4.45 1.15 10.44
C LEU A 222 5.06 0.89 11.81
N ASP A 223 4.89 -0.30 12.40
CA ASP A 223 5.60 -0.71 13.62
C ASP A 223 7.12 -0.66 13.41
N ALA A 224 7.59 -1.15 12.26
CA ALA A 224 9.00 -1.14 11.90
C ALA A 224 9.54 0.30 11.77
N LEU A 225 8.78 1.20 11.15
CA LEU A 225 9.13 2.62 11.03
C LEU A 225 9.13 3.34 12.39
N GLU A 226 8.12 3.11 13.23
CA GLU A 226 8.05 3.70 14.57
C GLU A 226 9.25 3.27 15.42
N SER A 227 9.55 1.96 15.45
CA SER A 227 10.67 1.42 16.22
C SER A 227 12.04 1.94 15.73
N ALA A 228 12.24 2.00 14.41
CA ALA A 228 13.52 2.39 13.82
C ALA A 228 13.79 3.89 13.88
N TYR A 229 12.76 4.74 13.70
CA TYR A 229 12.96 6.19 13.49
C TYR A 229 12.21 7.10 14.48
N VAL A 230 11.39 6.55 15.37
CA VAL A 230 10.64 7.33 16.37
C VAL A 230 11.00 6.93 17.79
N LEU A 231 10.66 5.71 18.21
CA LEU A 231 10.91 5.21 19.56
C LEU A 231 10.99 3.67 19.53
N PRO A 232 12.12 3.05 19.92
CA PRO A 232 13.30 3.64 20.58
C PRO A 232 14.32 4.30 19.63
N ALA A 233 13.97 4.53 18.36
CA ALA A 233 14.87 5.07 17.32
C ALA A 233 16.11 4.19 17.10
N ARG A 234 15.89 2.87 16.96
CA ARG A 234 16.95 1.87 16.72
C ARG A 234 16.90 1.36 15.30
N ILE A 235 17.65 2.01 14.42
CA ILE A 235 17.80 1.59 13.02
C ILE A 235 18.51 0.21 13.00
N PRO A 236 17.87 -0.85 12.48
CA PRO A 236 18.51 -2.16 12.37
C PRO A 236 19.59 -2.15 11.27
N PRO A 237 20.55 -3.08 11.28
CA PRO A 237 21.50 -3.24 10.18
C PRO A 237 20.78 -3.33 8.82
N GLY A 238 21.26 -2.54 7.84
CA GLY A 238 20.67 -2.43 6.51
C GLY A 238 19.49 -1.46 6.38
N GLY A 239 19.00 -0.88 7.48
CA GLY A 239 18.07 0.25 7.44
C GLY A 239 18.78 1.56 7.06
N TRP A 240 18.07 2.44 6.36
CA TRP A 240 18.57 3.75 5.94
C TRP A 240 19.04 4.61 7.12
N VAL A 241 20.21 5.23 7.00
CA VAL A 241 20.74 6.16 8.00
C VAL A 241 20.58 7.60 7.49
N PRO A 242 20.09 8.55 8.32
CA PRO A 242 19.96 9.95 7.92
C PRO A 242 21.25 10.52 7.32
N GLY A 243 21.14 11.08 6.12
CA GLY A 243 22.26 11.61 5.34
C GLY A 243 22.67 10.74 4.14
N GLU A 244 22.32 9.46 4.15
CA GLU A 244 22.55 8.56 3.01
C GLU A 244 21.54 8.82 1.88
N GLY A 245 21.94 8.59 0.63
CA GLY A 245 21.01 8.63 -0.51
C GLY A 245 20.30 9.97 -0.73
N LEU A 246 20.89 11.09 -0.26
CA LEU A 246 20.37 12.43 -0.50
C LEU A 246 20.82 12.94 -1.87
N MET A 247 19.99 13.76 -2.52
CA MET A 247 20.40 14.44 -3.75
C MET A 247 21.64 15.30 -3.50
N SER A 248 22.63 15.23 -4.40
CA SER A 248 23.75 16.15 -4.35
C SER A 248 23.25 17.58 -4.57
N ARG A 249 23.84 18.56 -3.87
CA ARG A 249 23.49 19.99 -4.04
C ARG A 249 23.61 20.48 -5.49
N ALA A 250 24.33 19.77 -6.35
CA ALA A 250 24.51 20.08 -7.77
C ALA A 250 23.34 19.63 -8.68
N ARG A 251 22.44 18.74 -8.21
CA ARG A 251 21.22 18.34 -8.94
C ARG A 251 19.99 19.17 -8.55
N ALA A 252 20.10 20.07 -7.57
CA ALA A 252 18.98 20.84 -7.03
C ALA A 252 18.79 22.23 -7.68
N SER A 253 19.50 22.51 -8.79
CA SER A 253 19.47 23.77 -9.55
C SER A 253 18.78 23.62 -10.90
#